data_AF-A0A5C9EE00-F1
#
_entry.id   AF-A0A5C9EE00-F1
#
_cell.length_a   1.000
_cell.length_b   1.000
_cell.length_c   1.000
_cell.angle_alpha   90.00
_cell.angle_beta   90.00
_cell.angle_gamma   90.00
#
_symmetry.space_group_name_H-M   'P 1'
#
loop_
_entity.id
_entity.type
_entity.pdbx_description
1 polymer ?
#
loop_
_entity_poly.entity_id
_entity_poly.type
_entity_poly.pdbx_seq_one_letter_code
_entity_poly.pdbx_strand_id
1 'polypeptide(L)'
;MDIKEFISENKVFLKKLVYLGLVVLLLSFWVFYNIFRINIGFEVYPSWGYGILTALGFTAGLLTLIYFLVEYREVISEKTSKIIKR
;
A
#
# COMPACT_ATOMS: atom_id res chain seq x y z
N MET A 1 11.09 18.59 7.81
CA MET A 1 11.85 17.62 6.99
C MET A 1 11.16 17.60 5.65
N ASP A 2 11.90 17.88 4.58
CA ASP A 2 11.31 17.93 3.23
C ASP A 2 10.90 16.49 2.80
N ILE A 3 9.80 16.33 2.07
CA ILE A 3 9.35 15.01 1.57
C ILE A 3 10.45 14.31 0.78
N LYS A 4 11.25 15.08 0.04
CA LYS A 4 12.38 14.54 -0.72
C LYS A 4 13.48 13.98 0.19
N GLU A 5 13.68 14.62 1.34
CA GLU A 5 14.64 14.22 2.36
C GLU A 5 14.20 12.92 3.03
N PHE A 6 12.91 12.81 3.38
CA PHE A 6 12.33 11.58 3.94
C PHE A 6 12.45 10.38 2.99
N ILE A 7 12.12 10.58 1.71
CA ILE A 7 12.21 9.53 0.69
C ILE A 7 13.66 9.09 0.49
N SER A 8 14.60 10.04 0.51
CA SER A 8 16.03 9.76 0.41
C SER A 8 16.53 8.91 1.58
N GLU A 9 16.21 9.30 2.82
CA GLU A 9 16.61 8.59 4.03
C GLU A 9 16.02 7.18 4.12
N ASN A 10 14.77 7.01 3.68
CA ASN A 10 14.01 5.76 3.87
C ASN A 10 13.89 4.94 2.58
N LYS A 11 14.68 5.24 1.55
CA LYS A 11 14.57 4.64 0.20
C LYS A 11 14.59 3.10 0.21
N VAL A 12 15.43 2.50 1.06
CA VAL A 12 15.53 1.03 1.18
C VAL A 12 14.27 0.43 1.80
N PHE A 13 13.75 1.05 2.84
CA PHE A 13 12.51 0.64 3.50
C PHE A 13 11.30 0.81 2.55
N LEU A 14 11.18 1.97 1.90
CA LEU A 14 10.14 2.26 0.92
C LEU A 14 10.16 1.26 -0.24
N LYS A 15 11.34 0.90 -0.76
CA LYS A 15 11.46 -0.17 -1.78
C LYS A 15 10.90 -1.50 -1.29
N LYS A 16 11.27 -1.94 -0.08
CA LYS A 16 10.75 -3.20 0.50
C LYS A 16 9.23 -3.16 0.66
N LEU A 17 8.69 -2.02 1.10
CA LEU A 17 7.25 -1.80 1.24
C LEU A 17 6.53 -1.90 -0.12
N VAL A 18 7.09 -1.29 -1.17
CA VAL A 18 6.57 -1.37 -2.53
C VAL A 18 6.60 -2.81 -3.05
N TYR A 19 7.71 -3.53 -2.87
CA TYR A 19 7.77 -4.95 -3.28
C TYR A 19 6.75 -5.82 -2.55
N LEU A 20 6.60 -5.64 -1.24
CA LEU A 20 5.59 -6.33 -0.47
C LEU A 20 4.18 -6.00 -0.99
N GLY A 21 3.91 -4.72 -1.27
CA GLY A 21 2.67 -4.27 -1.89
C GLY A 21 2.39 -4.94 -3.23
N LEU A 22 3.38 -5.03 -4.12
CA LEU A 22 3.26 -5.70 -5.42
C LEU A 22 2.98 -7.21 -5.28
N VAL A 23 3.63 -7.88 -4.33
CA VAL A 23 3.37 -9.30 -4.05
C VAL A 23 1.93 -9.50 -3.56
N VAL A 24 1.48 -8.68 -2.61
CA VAL A 24 0.11 -8.78 -2.09
C VAL A 24 -0.92 -8.44 -3.18
N LEU A 25 -0.66 -7.42 -4.01
CA LEU A 25 -1.50 -7.08 -5.16
C LEU A 25 -1.68 -8.26 -6.12
N LEU A 26 -0.58 -8.92 -6.48
CA LEU A 26 -0.60 -10.08 -7.37
C LEU A 26 -1.39 -11.23 -6.74
N LEU A 27 -1.16 -11.53 -5.46
CA LEU A 27 -1.87 -12.58 -4.75
C LEU A 27 -3.36 -12.26 -4.61
N SER A 28 -3.72 -11.02 -4.29
CA SER A 28 -5.13 -10.59 -4.25
C SER A 28 -5.78 -10.72 -5.62
N PHE A 29 -5.16 -10.23 -6.70
CA PHE A 29 -5.67 -10.43 -8.05
C PHE A 29 -5.92 -11.91 -8.33
N TRP A 30 -4.94 -12.76 -8.03
CA TRP A 30 -5.00 -14.20 -8.35
C TRP A 30 -6.07 -14.93 -7.53
N VAL A 31 -6.17 -14.65 -6.23
CA VAL A 31 -7.19 -15.24 -5.34
C VAL A 31 -8.58 -14.84 -5.80
N PHE A 32 -8.84 -13.53 -5.99
CA PHE A 32 -10.16 -13.06 -6.38
C PHE A 32 -10.52 -13.52 -7.80
N TYR A 33 -9.59 -13.44 -8.76
CA TYR A 33 -9.80 -13.99 -10.11
C TYR A 33 -10.28 -15.45 -10.07
N ASN A 34 -9.61 -16.31 -9.28
CA ASN A 34 -9.97 -17.72 -9.18
C ASN A 34 -11.29 -17.94 -8.43
N ILE A 35 -11.56 -17.19 -7.35
CA ILE A 35 -12.84 -17.24 -6.63
C ILE A 35 -14.00 -16.88 -7.57
N PHE A 36 -13.87 -15.81 -8.35
CA PHE A 36 -14.91 -15.37 -9.29
C PHE A 36 -15.12 -16.37 -10.43
N ARG A 37 -14.05 -16.96 -10.97
CA ARG A 37 -14.13 -18.03 -11.98
C ARG A 37 -14.83 -19.28 -11.47
N ILE A 38 -14.46 -19.73 -10.27
CA ILE A 38 -14.92 -21.03 -9.72
C ILE A 38 -16.33 -20.91 -9.14
N ASN A 39 -16.62 -19.86 -8.37
CA ASN A 39 -17.88 -19.79 -7.61
C ASN A 39 -19.03 -19.14 -8.38
N ILE A 40 -18.75 -18.27 -9.35
CA ILE A 40 -19.79 -17.52 -10.08
C ILE A 40 -19.95 -18.05 -11.52
N GLY A 41 -19.08 -18.98 -11.95
CA GLY A 41 -19.13 -19.54 -13.30
C GLY A 41 -18.82 -18.50 -14.39
N PHE A 42 -18.24 -17.36 -14.02
CA PHE A 42 -17.88 -16.32 -14.97
C PHE A 42 -16.82 -16.81 -15.96
N GLU A 43 -16.98 -16.44 -17.22
CA GLU A 43 -15.94 -16.57 -18.22
C GLU A 43 -14.66 -15.81 -17.82
N VAL A 44 -13.54 -16.13 -18.47
CA VAL A 44 -12.24 -15.55 -18.17
C VAL A 44 -12.29 -14.01 -18.19
N TYR A 45 -13.00 -13.43 -19.17
CA TYR A 45 -13.03 -12.00 -19.43
C TYR A 45 -13.71 -11.17 -18.32
N PRO A 46 -14.94 -11.46 -17.85
CA PRO A 46 -15.54 -10.75 -16.72
C PRO A 46 -14.75 -10.94 -15.40
N SER A 47 -14.12 -12.10 -15.20
CA SER A 47 -13.34 -12.39 -14.00
C SER A 47 -12.08 -11.52 -13.86
N TRP A 48 -11.54 -11.02 -14.98
CA TRP A 48 -10.41 -10.09 -14.96
C TRP A 48 -10.80 -8.73 -14.39
N GLY A 49 -12.01 -8.24 -14.69
CA GLY A 49 -12.52 -6.97 -14.17
C GLY A 49 -12.55 -6.95 -12.65
N TYR A 50 -13.03 -8.02 -12.02
CA TYR A 50 -13.02 -8.16 -10.56
C TYR A 50 -11.61 -8.24 -9.99
N GLY A 51 -10.71 -9.00 -10.61
CA GLY A 51 -9.30 -9.04 -10.19
C GLY A 51 -8.66 -7.65 -10.23
N ILE A 52 -8.87 -6.89 -11.32
CA ILE A 52 -8.34 -5.54 -11.51
C ILE A 52 -8.93 -4.57 -10.48
N LEU A 53 -10.25 -4.56 -10.28
CA LEU A 53 -10.90 -3.70 -9.29
C LEU A 53 -10.37 -3.95 -7.88
N THR A 54 -10.15 -5.22 -7.54
CA THR A 54 -9.62 -5.58 -6.22
C THR A 54 -8.16 -5.13 -6.05
N ALA A 55 -7.35 -5.27 -7.10
CA ALA A 55 -5.97 -4.75 -7.11
C ALA A 55 -5.93 -3.22 -7.00
N LEU A 56 -6.81 -2.50 -7.69
CA LEU A 56 -6.92 -1.03 -7.56
C LEU A 56 -7.29 -0.62 -6.13
N GLY A 57 -8.27 -1.29 -5.52
CA GLY A 57 -8.65 -1.03 -4.13
C GLY A 57 -7.49 -1.25 -3.15
N PHE A 58 -6.71 -2.32 -3.34
CA PHE A 58 -5.55 -2.61 -2.52
C PHE A 58 -4.44 -1.56 -2.69
N THR A 59 -4.23 -1.10 -3.92
CA THR A 59 -3.26 -0.03 -4.23
C THR A 59 -3.65 1.27 -3.51
N ALA A 60 -4.92 1.65 -3.55
CA ALA A 60 -5.42 2.81 -2.84
C ALA A 60 -5.20 2.69 -1.32
N GLY A 61 -5.53 1.53 -0.74
CA GLY A 61 -5.30 1.26 0.69
C GLY A 61 -3.82 1.35 1.09
N LEU A 62 -2.91 0.85 0.24
CA LEU A 62 -1.46 0.95 0.49
C LEU A 62 -0.97 2.40 0.47
N LEU A 63 -1.44 3.21 -0.49
CA LEU A 63 -1.10 4.64 -0.56
C LEU A 63 -1.61 5.40 0.66
N THR A 64 -2.84 5.12 1.09
CA THR A 64 -3.41 5.69 2.32
C THR A 64 -2.57 5.30 3.54
N LEU A 65 -2.16 4.05 3.67
CA LEU A 65 -1.29 3.60 4.77
C LEU A 65 0.07 4.32 4.77
N ILE A 66 0.71 4.45 3.60
CA ILE A 66 1.97 5.18 3.48
C ILE A 66 1.80 6.64 3.92
N TYR A 67 0.72 7.30 3.46
CA TYR A 67 0.41 8.66 3.86
C TYR A 67 0.25 8.80 5.38
N PHE A 68 -0.53 7.91 6.01
CA PHE A 68 -0.70 7.90 7.46
C PHE A 68 0.61 7.65 8.21
N LEU A 69 1.47 6.75 7.73
CA LEU A 69 2.76 6.48 8.36
C LEU A 69 3.69 7.69 8.30
N VAL A 70 3.66 8.45 7.20
CA VAL A 70 4.41 9.71 7.06
C VAL A 70 3.89 10.75 8.06
N GLU A 71 2.58 10.98 8.07
CA GLU A 71 1.94 11.96 8.95
C GLU A 71 2.16 11.62 10.43
N TYR A 72 1.99 10.34 10.80
CA TYR A 72 2.21 9.89 12.18
C TYR A 72 3.66 10.09 12.65
N ARG A 73 4.64 9.90 11.75
CA ARG A 73 6.06 10.16 12.07
C ARG A 73 6.31 11.66 12.30
N GLU A 74 5.66 12.53 11.54
CA GLU A 74 5.77 13.99 11.73
C GLU A 74 5.23 14.42 13.10
N VAL A 75 4.07 13.88 13.50
CA VAL A 75 3.47 14.16 14.82
C VAL A 75 4.38 13.71 15.97
N ILE A 76 5.00 12.53 15.85
CA ILE A 76 5.95 12.04 16.86
C ILE A 76 7.20 12.93 16.90
N SER A 77 7.74 13.29 15.74
CA SER A 77 8.91 14.17 15.64
C SER A 77 8.66 15.51 16.34
N GLU A 78 7.50 16.13 16.11
CA GLU A 78 7.14 17.40 16.72
C GLU A 78 7.01 17.30 18.25
N LYS A 79 6.36 16.24 18.76
CA LYS A 79 6.26 15.99 20.21
C LYS A 79 7.63 15.79 20.84
N THR A 80 8.52 15.04 20.19
CA THR A 80 9.86 14.72 20.74
C THR A 80 10.75 15.97 20.79
N SER A 81 10.69 16.83 19.76
CA SER A 81 11.38 18.13 19.73
C SER A 81 10.97 19.07 20.87
N LYS A 82 9.68 19.10 21.22
CA LYS A 82 9.17 19.90 22.34
C LYS A 82 9.67 19.41 23.71
N ILE A 83 9.93 18.11 23.86
CA ILE A 83 10.42 17.51 25.10
C ILE A 83 11.92 17.80 25.28
N ILE A 84 12.73 17.74 24.22
CA ILE A 84 14.19 17.92 24.28
C ILE A 84 14.61 19.39 24.52
N LYS A 85 13.74 20.37 24.21
CA LYS A 85 14.00 21.80 24.44
C LYS A 85 13.67 22.30 25.85
N ARG A 86 13.22 21.42 26.76
CA ARG A 86 13.03 21.72 28.19
C ARG A 86 14.18 21.12 29.00
#